data_AF-A0A2V2YYQ5-F1
#
_entry.id   AF-A0A2V2YYQ5-F1
#
_cell.length_a   1.000
_cell.length_b   1.000
_cell.length_c   1.000
_cell.angle_alpha   90.00
_cell.angle_beta   90.00
_cell.angle_gamma   90.00
#
_symmetry.space_group_name_H-M   'P 1'
#
loop_
_entity.id
_entity.type
_entity.pdbx_description
1 polymer ?
#
loop_
_entity_poly.entity_id
_entity_poly.type
_entity_poly.pdbx_seq_one_letter_code
_entity_poly.pdbx_strand_id
1 'polypeptide(L)'
;MQIDLNAKYCFPTIPRFSFQTCTDDIIASIAGLVGRDHRLMFTQSWAFDYESSDSEKPITEKFILSDTQNECLFQFLGIEVIMHEQLQLHELLDLAATQMGQGLPVLAWFDSYYNSWDPLFGKEHNNHMCLITGMDIQNQTFTICDPYFGKQNEVVPFQVIDQASGRRYAALNILPVVEHQASIELLYASAQRFMQENGLRHFASDIENNWTNDLSFIWNQESGGLFWNSKFYRLIKNVIILDRHKFKELVLYYIDKEGHNSFLQSIIDQIHIIITHWEAALNMMTKAIVTSSITAKLKTNFITKVNNVVQLEHSLAQMIYSSSFDSGKLHPVKDTMNAEKHTDDLRHVPLDLSRHMNNRGFSYELSAACTADITGTGEYVYVNSGQMESSTFNMPTIGSDMMDNIACMGQVLPVDPLRCKGIAILGCSEWGDSSAFLTIIYQDGTEKNYPVILTDFINEPRYNESVEMKLSLVDKNDNLKVSDAYLFRVMIYFEENEVIDFIQLPVCSNMHIIAMNMLNVHAEQVALEPTHELVTR
;
A
#
# COMPACT_ATOMS: atom_id res chain seq x y z
N MET A 1 -2.62 -30.94 -29.18
CA MET A 1 -3.16 -31.24 -27.84
C MET A 1 -3.35 -29.90 -27.16
N GLN A 2 -4.47 -29.66 -26.47
CA GLN A 2 -4.73 -28.36 -25.83
C GLN A 2 -5.56 -28.59 -24.57
N ILE A 3 -5.17 -27.90 -23.51
CA ILE A 3 -5.91 -27.81 -22.26
C ILE A 3 -6.76 -26.55 -22.34
N ASP A 4 -8.04 -26.66 -22.00
CA ASP A 4 -8.90 -25.50 -21.85
C ASP A 4 -8.70 -24.90 -20.45
N LEU A 5 -7.76 -23.97 -20.33
CA LEU A 5 -7.65 -23.10 -19.17
C LEU A 5 -8.75 -22.04 -19.26
N ASN A 6 -9.93 -22.40 -18.73
CA ASN A 6 -11.12 -21.55 -18.76
C ASN A 6 -10.84 -20.21 -18.05
N ALA A 7 -11.24 -19.09 -18.67
CA ALA A 7 -10.95 -17.73 -18.21
C ALA A 7 -11.41 -17.42 -16.77
N LYS A 8 -12.34 -18.21 -16.23
CA LYS A 8 -12.81 -18.13 -14.84
C LYS A 8 -11.72 -18.46 -13.80
N TYR A 9 -10.69 -19.22 -14.19
CA TYR A 9 -9.58 -19.62 -13.31
C TYR A 9 -8.34 -18.74 -13.49
N CYS A 10 -8.26 -17.97 -14.58
CA CYS A 10 -7.18 -17.01 -14.83
C CYS A 10 -7.27 -15.75 -13.95
N PHE A 11 -8.38 -15.56 -13.22
CA PHE A 11 -8.60 -14.37 -12.39
C PHE A 11 -9.54 -14.69 -11.23
N PRO A 12 -9.04 -15.06 -10.04
CA PRO A 12 -9.65 -14.44 -8.87
C PRO A 12 -9.46 -12.94 -9.04
N THR A 13 -10.55 -12.19 -9.03
CA THR A 13 -10.60 -10.74 -9.07
C THR A 13 -9.85 -10.14 -7.89
N ILE A 14 -8.53 -10.20 -7.91
CA ILE A 14 -7.68 -9.38 -7.06
C ILE A 14 -7.63 -8.04 -7.81
N PRO A 15 -8.10 -6.95 -7.19
CA PRO A 15 -8.14 -5.65 -7.84
C PRO A 15 -6.76 -5.35 -8.45
N ARG A 16 -6.73 -4.99 -9.74
CA ARG A 16 -5.52 -4.58 -10.46
C ARG A 16 -4.98 -3.27 -9.87
N PHE A 17 -4.39 -3.36 -8.69
CA PHE A 17 -3.61 -2.31 -8.07
C PHE A 17 -2.37 -2.98 -7.46
N SER A 18 -1.30 -2.97 -8.27
CA SER A 18 0.11 -2.80 -7.91
C SER A 18 0.88 -3.83 -7.06
N PHE A 19 0.32 -4.98 -6.67
CA PHE A 19 1.03 -5.91 -5.77
C PHE A 19 0.87 -7.39 -6.12
N GLN A 20 1.23 -7.81 -7.34
CA GLN A 20 1.35 -9.21 -7.72
C GLN A 20 2.53 -9.41 -8.68
N THR A 21 3.23 -10.53 -8.53
CA THR A 21 4.27 -10.95 -9.48
C THR A 21 3.68 -11.85 -10.55
N CYS A 22 4.36 -11.97 -11.70
CA CYS A 22 3.96 -12.94 -12.73
C CYS A 22 3.92 -14.39 -12.19
N THR A 23 4.77 -14.71 -11.21
CA THR A 23 4.75 -15.98 -10.48
C THR A 23 3.44 -16.18 -9.73
N ASP A 24 2.97 -15.17 -9.00
CA ASP A 24 1.72 -15.25 -8.23
C ASP A 24 0.52 -15.54 -9.13
N ASP A 25 0.43 -14.87 -10.29
CA ASP A 25 -0.69 -15.06 -11.24
C ASP A 25 -0.67 -16.44 -11.92
N ILE A 26 0.52 -16.95 -12.23
CA ILE A 26 0.69 -18.31 -12.76
C ILE A 26 0.22 -19.33 -11.74
N ILE A 27 0.70 -19.20 -10.50
CA ILE A 27 0.34 -20.14 -9.44
C ILE A 27 -1.16 -20.08 -9.13
N ALA A 28 -1.74 -18.87 -9.06
CA ALA A 28 -3.17 -18.71 -8.85
C ALA A 28 -4.00 -19.37 -9.95
N SER A 29 -3.55 -19.26 -11.21
CA SER A 29 -4.19 -19.93 -12.35
C SER A 29 -4.12 -21.46 -12.24
N ILE A 30 -2.97 -22.00 -11.84
CA ILE A 30 -2.78 -23.44 -11.63
C ILE A 30 -3.64 -23.94 -10.47
N ALA A 31 -3.64 -23.24 -9.34
CA ALA A 31 -4.46 -23.57 -8.19
C ALA A 31 -5.95 -23.59 -8.56
N GLY A 32 -6.41 -22.59 -9.32
CA GLY A 32 -7.76 -22.54 -9.87
C GLY A 32 -8.10 -23.74 -10.75
N LEU A 33 -7.20 -24.13 -11.67
CA LEU A 33 -7.36 -25.30 -12.54
C LEU A 33 -7.59 -26.60 -11.74
N VAL A 34 -6.90 -26.76 -10.62
CA VAL A 34 -7.04 -27.95 -9.75
C VAL A 34 -8.06 -27.78 -8.61
N GLY A 35 -8.84 -26.70 -8.63
CA GLY A 35 -9.90 -26.45 -7.65
C GLY A 35 -9.40 -26.14 -6.24
N ARG A 36 -8.24 -25.49 -6.11
CA ARG A 36 -7.62 -25.08 -4.84
C ARG A 36 -7.61 -23.56 -4.69
N ASP A 37 -7.72 -23.08 -3.45
CA ASP A 37 -7.65 -21.66 -3.16
C ASP A 37 -6.20 -21.22 -3.00
N HIS A 38 -5.71 -20.44 -3.97
CA HIS A 38 -4.33 -19.94 -4.03
C HIS A 38 -3.92 -19.11 -2.81
N ARG A 39 -4.86 -18.48 -2.09
CA ARG A 39 -4.54 -17.59 -0.97
C ARG A 39 -3.81 -18.29 0.17
N LEU A 40 -3.93 -19.62 0.28
CA LEU A 40 -3.19 -20.43 1.23
C LEU A 40 -1.67 -20.47 0.99
N MET A 41 -1.21 -20.16 -0.23
CA MET A 41 0.23 -20.06 -0.51
C MET A 41 0.89 -18.87 0.21
N PHE A 42 0.10 -17.91 0.68
CA PHE A 42 0.56 -16.70 1.38
C PHE A 42 0.72 -16.89 2.89
N THR A 43 0.62 -18.12 3.40
CA THR A 43 0.71 -18.45 4.83
C THR A 43 1.97 -17.89 5.50
N GLN A 44 3.10 -17.88 4.78
CA GLN A 44 4.38 -17.38 5.30
C GLN A 44 4.72 -15.96 4.86
N SER A 45 3.87 -15.26 4.11
CA SER A 45 4.18 -13.92 3.59
C SER A 45 4.38 -12.89 4.71
N TRP A 46 3.82 -13.07 5.91
CA TRP A 46 4.04 -12.09 6.98
C TRP A 46 5.42 -12.16 7.65
N ALA A 47 6.20 -13.23 7.43
CA ALA A 47 7.51 -13.41 8.04
C ALA A 47 8.47 -12.24 7.76
N PHE A 48 9.43 -12.03 8.66
CA PHE A 48 10.45 -10.99 8.51
C PHE A 48 11.81 -11.54 8.96
N ASP A 49 12.39 -12.38 8.11
CA ASP A 49 13.68 -13.02 8.36
C ASP A 49 14.82 -12.05 7.98
N TYR A 50 15.59 -11.60 8.99
CA TYR A 50 16.68 -10.63 8.81
C TYR A 50 17.91 -10.98 9.65
N GLU A 51 19.06 -11.16 9.00
CA GLU A 51 20.34 -11.53 9.62
C GLU A 51 21.17 -10.30 10.00
N SER A 52 21.15 -9.90 11.27
CA SER A 52 21.85 -8.69 11.75
C SER A 52 23.32 -8.90 12.14
N SER A 53 23.82 -10.14 12.11
CA SER A 53 25.14 -10.49 12.64
C SER A 53 26.32 -10.10 11.74
N ASP A 54 26.08 -9.92 10.44
CA ASP A 54 27.12 -9.53 9.49
C ASP A 54 27.04 -8.03 9.19
N SER A 55 27.96 -7.24 9.73
CA SER A 55 28.03 -5.80 9.55
C SER A 55 28.53 -5.36 8.17
N GLU A 56 29.20 -6.24 7.42
CA GLU A 56 29.79 -5.91 6.11
C GLU A 56 28.80 -6.12 4.96
N LYS A 57 27.76 -6.94 5.15
CA LYS A 57 26.70 -7.14 4.16
C LYS A 57 25.86 -5.86 3.97
N PRO A 58 25.51 -5.48 2.73
CA PRO A 58 24.50 -4.45 2.48
C PRO A 58 23.17 -4.82 3.15
N ILE A 59 22.44 -3.83 3.67
CA ILE A 59 21.14 -4.04 4.36
C ILE A 59 20.19 -4.93 3.55
N THR A 60 20.17 -4.77 2.23
CA THR A 60 19.29 -5.54 1.34
C THR A 60 19.65 -7.02 1.24
N GLU A 61 20.91 -7.37 1.49
CA GLU A 61 21.42 -8.75 1.43
C GLU A 61 21.34 -9.46 2.79
N LYS A 62 21.03 -8.70 3.86
CA LYS A 62 20.72 -9.25 5.18
C LYS A 62 19.27 -9.73 5.31
N PHE A 63 18.38 -9.29 4.41
CA PHE A 63 17.02 -9.80 4.34
C PHE A 63 17.01 -11.19 3.68
N ILE A 64 16.45 -12.18 4.35
CA ILE A 64 16.45 -13.56 3.89
C ILE A 64 15.17 -13.80 3.09
N LEU A 65 15.32 -13.91 1.77
CA LEU A 65 14.24 -14.36 0.89
C LEU A 65 14.16 -15.89 0.99
N SER A 66 13.20 -16.38 1.76
CA SER A 66 12.94 -17.81 1.88
C SER A 66 12.06 -18.28 0.71
N ASP A 67 12.34 -19.46 0.13
CA ASP A 67 11.50 -20.08 -0.91
C ASP A 67 10.23 -20.73 -0.33
N THR A 68 9.67 -20.09 0.69
CA THR A 68 8.55 -20.61 1.48
C THR A 68 7.25 -20.66 0.68
N GLN A 69 7.18 -19.95 -0.45
CA GLN A 69 6.03 -20.03 -1.35
C GLN A 69 5.91 -21.44 -1.97
N ASN A 70 7.01 -22.03 -2.43
CA ASN A 70 7.01 -23.40 -2.96
C ASN A 70 6.67 -24.43 -1.87
N GLU A 71 7.17 -24.22 -0.65
CA GLU A 71 6.81 -25.06 0.51
C GLU A 71 5.31 -24.96 0.83
N CYS A 72 4.75 -23.75 0.85
CA CYS A 72 3.32 -23.53 1.10
C CYS A 72 2.45 -24.11 -0.02
N LEU A 73 2.90 -24.03 -1.28
CA LEU A 73 2.21 -24.65 -2.41
C LEU A 73 2.10 -26.16 -2.25
N PHE A 74 3.22 -26.78 -1.92
CA PHE A 74 3.26 -28.21 -1.68
C PHE A 74 2.39 -28.58 -0.47
N GLN A 75 2.60 -27.91 0.66
CA GLN A 75 1.96 -28.24 1.93
C GLN A 75 0.44 -28.02 1.90
N PHE A 76 -0.01 -26.85 1.45
CA PHE A 76 -1.42 -26.44 1.59
C PHE A 76 -2.24 -26.65 0.32
N LEU A 77 -1.60 -26.71 -0.85
CA LEU A 77 -2.29 -26.90 -2.12
C LEU A 77 -2.00 -28.24 -2.79
N GLY A 78 -0.99 -28.99 -2.31
CA GLY A 78 -0.57 -30.25 -2.93
C GLY A 78 0.02 -30.02 -4.32
N ILE A 79 0.56 -28.83 -4.59
CA ILE A 79 1.16 -28.47 -5.89
C ILE A 79 2.66 -28.50 -5.74
N GLU A 80 3.31 -29.43 -6.42
CA GLU A 80 4.77 -29.51 -6.52
C GLU A 80 5.23 -29.01 -7.89
N VAL A 81 6.18 -28.07 -7.89
CA VAL A 81 6.78 -27.51 -9.11
C VAL A 81 8.14 -28.16 -9.33
N ILE A 82 8.24 -28.98 -10.38
CA ILE A 82 9.45 -29.73 -10.71
C ILE A 82 10.21 -28.97 -11.79
N MET A 83 11.33 -28.39 -11.38
CA MET A 83 12.19 -27.58 -12.23
C MET A 83 13.01 -28.43 -13.20
N HIS A 84 13.04 -28.03 -14.46
CA HIS A 84 13.88 -28.61 -15.49
C HIS A 84 14.69 -27.53 -16.20
N GLU A 85 16.01 -27.70 -16.21
CA GLU A 85 16.94 -26.78 -16.86
C GLU A 85 17.59 -27.43 -18.08
N GLN A 86 17.94 -26.60 -19.07
CA GLN A 86 18.67 -27.01 -20.28
C GLN A 86 17.95 -28.04 -21.16
N LEU A 87 16.62 -28.17 -21.04
CA LEU A 87 15.82 -29.04 -21.89
C LEU A 87 15.91 -28.63 -23.36
N GLN A 88 16.23 -29.59 -24.22
CA GLN A 88 16.14 -29.43 -25.67
C GLN A 88 14.67 -29.45 -26.11
N LEU A 89 14.39 -28.88 -27.30
CA LEU A 89 13.02 -28.79 -27.82
C LEU A 89 12.29 -30.14 -27.86
N HIS A 90 12.94 -31.25 -28.23
CA HIS A 90 12.28 -32.56 -28.25
C HIS A 90 11.88 -33.04 -26.85
N GLU A 91 12.72 -32.79 -25.84
CA GLU A 91 12.44 -33.12 -24.45
C GLU A 91 11.32 -32.24 -23.88
N LEU A 92 11.28 -30.95 -24.28
CA LEU A 92 10.16 -30.07 -23.98
C LEU A 92 8.85 -30.58 -24.58
N LEU A 93 8.87 -31.06 -25.83
CA LEU A 93 7.66 -31.60 -26.48
C LEU A 93 7.16 -32.86 -25.74
N ASP A 94 8.08 -33.72 -25.29
CA ASP A 94 7.74 -34.91 -24.49
C ASP A 94 7.17 -34.52 -23.11
N LEU A 95 7.76 -33.50 -22.47
CA LEU A 95 7.27 -32.94 -21.20
C LEU A 95 5.86 -32.36 -21.36
N ALA A 96 5.67 -31.53 -22.39
CA ALA A 96 4.40 -30.91 -22.74
C ALA A 96 3.33 -31.97 -23.03
N ALA A 97 3.66 -33.00 -23.82
CA ALA A 97 2.75 -34.11 -24.09
C ALA A 97 2.32 -34.83 -22.81
N THR A 98 3.26 -35.08 -21.89
CA THR A 98 3.00 -35.77 -20.63
C THR A 98 2.08 -34.96 -19.72
N GLN A 99 2.42 -33.68 -19.49
CA GLN A 99 1.65 -32.78 -18.63
C GLN A 99 0.26 -32.53 -19.20
N MET A 100 0.15 -32.25 -20.51
CA MET A 100 -1.15 -32.05 -21.15
C MET A 100 -2.01 -33.32 -21.17
N GLY A 101 -1.40 -34.51 -21.24
CA GLY A 101 -2.09 -35.79 -21.07
C GLY A 101 -2.72 -35.96 -19.68
N GLN A 102 -2.22 -35.24 -18.68
CA GLN A 102 -2.75 -35.14 -17.32
C GLN A 102 -3.69 -33.93 -17.14
N GLY A 103 -3.92 -33.13 -18.19
CA GLY A 103 -4.67 -31.89 -18.11
C GLY A 103 -3.92 -30.73 -17.44
N LEU A 104 -2.59 -30.81 -17.35
CA LEU A 104 -1.74 -29.83 -16.67
C LEU A 104 -0.86 -29.04 -17.65
N PRO A 105 -0.67 -27.72 -17.45
CA PRO A 105 0.21 -26.93 -18.29
C PRO A 105 1.69 -27.17 -17.93
N VAL A 106 2.59 -26.74 -18.81
CA VAL A 106 4.02 -26.61 -18.50
C VAL A 106 4.33 -25.14 -18.21
N LEU A 107 5.04 -24.85 -17.13
CA LEU A 107 5.53 -23.50 -16.87
C LEU A 107 6.76 -23.28 -17.73
N ALA A 108 6.83 -22.13 -18.39
CA ALA A 108 7.99 -21.73 -19.17
C ALA A 108 8.48 -20.37 -18.69
N TRP A 109 9.78 -20.26 -18.45
CA TRP A 109 10.42 -18.95 -18.48
C TRP A 109 10.22 -18.38 -19.89
N PHE A 110 10.00 -17.09 -19.98
CA PHE A 110 9.80 -16.40 -21.24
C PHE A 110 10.38 -15.00 -21.09
N ASP A 111 11.54 -14.75 -21.68
CA ASP A 111 12.14 -13.42 -21.70
C ASP A 111 11.25 -12.43 -22.46
N SER A 112 10.89 -11.35 -21.77
CA SER A 112 9.99 -10.29 -22.23
C SER A 112 10.44 -9.68 -23.56
N TYR A 113 11.74 -9.74 -23.87
CA TYR A 113 12.28 -9.28 -25.16
C TYR A 113 11.62 -9.99 -26.35
N TYR A 114 11.28 -11.27 -26.21
CA TYR A 114 10.67 -12.09 -27.27
C TYR A 114 9.15 -12.14 -27.19
N ASN A 115 8.57 -11.58 -26.14
CA ASN A 115 7.14 -11.66 -25.86
C ASN A 115 6.36 -10.58 -26.62
N SER A 116 5.72 -10.93 -27.73
CA SER A 116 5.07 -9.95 -28.64
C SER A 116 3.98 -9.07 -28.02
N TRP A 117 3.41 -9.47 -26.87
CA TRP A 117 2.41 -8.69 -26.15
C TRP A 117 2.96 -7.90 -24.97
N ASP A 118 4.25 -8.05 -24.65
CA ASP A 118 4.91 -7.32 -23.57
C ASP A 118 5.33 -5.91 -24.06
N PRO A 119 5.16 -4.85 -23.25
CA PRO A 119 5.67 -3.51 -23.56
C PRO A 119 7.18 -3.46 -23.88
N LEU A 120 7.97 -4.40 -23.37
CA LEU A 120 9.41 -4.54 -23.55
C LEU A 120 9.81 -5.35 -24.79
N PHE A 121 8.84 -5.85 -25.58
CA PHE A 121 9.08 -6.62 -26.79
C PHE A 121 10.07 -5.93 -27.74
N GLY A 122 11.17 -6.64 -28.06
CA GLY A 122 12.25 -6.15 -28.92
C GLY A 122 13.06 -4.97 -28.36
N LYS A 123 12.83 -4.56 -27.10
CA LYS A 123 13.47 -3.40 -26.48
C LYS A 123 14.43 -3.80 -25.38
N GLU A 124 13.96 -4.55 -24.38
CA GLU A 124 14.72 -4.85 -23.18
C GLU A 124 14.49 -6.30 -22.73
N HIS A 125 15.55 -6.91 -22.22
CA HIS A 125 15.48 -8.23 -21.62
C HIS A 125 14.93 -8.13 -20.20
N ASN A 126 13.90 -8.91 -19.90
CA ASN A 126 13.32 -8.97 -18.56
C ASN A 126 12.74 -10.37 -18.30
N ASN A 127 13.00 -10.91 -17.11
CA ASN A 127 12.51 -12.24 -16.75
C ASN A 127 10.99 -12.20 -16.57
N HIS A 128 10.30 -13.06 -17.32
CA HIS A 128 8.88 -13.30 -17.19
C HIS A 128 8.61 -14.81 -17.29
N MET A 129 7.39 -15.22 -16.93
CA MET A 129 6.97 -16.61 -17.00
C MET A 129 5.58 -16.70 -17.63
N CYS A 130 5.29 -17.83 -18.26
CA CYS A 130 3.98 -18.12 -18.85
C CYS A 130 3.66 -19.61 -18.76
N LEU A 131 2.46 -19.98 -19.20
CA LEU A 131 1.98 -21.35 -19.25
C LEU A 131 1.90 -21.83 -20.70
N ILE A 132 2.56 -22.94 -21.01
CA ILE A 132 2.32 -23.71 -22.23
C ILE A 132 1.10 -24.60 -21.97
N THR A 133 0.04 -24.34 -22.72
CA THR A 133 -1.30 -24.93 -22.52
C THR A 133 -1.73 -25.80 -23.68
N GLY A 134 -1.06 -25.68 -24.83
CA GLY A 134 -1.28 -26.52 -25.99
C GLY A 134 -0.05 -26.63 -26.87
N MET A 135 -0.06 -27.61 -27.76
CA MET A 135 0.95 -27.79 -28.79
C MET A 135 0.32 -28.33 -30.08
N ASP A 136 0.80 -27.81 -31.21
CA ASP A 136 0.51 -28.26 -32.55
C ASP A 136 1.82 -28.64 -33.26
N ILE A 137 2.04 -29.94 -33.40
CA ILE A 137 3.24 -30.50 -34.01
C ILE A 137 3.28 -30.25 -35.53
N GLN A 138 2.12 -30.19 -36.19
CA GLN A 138 2.07 -29.97 -37.64
C GLN A 138 2.46 -28.54 -37.99
N ASN A 139 1.94 -27.58 -37.22
CA ASN A 139 2.24 -26.16 -37.42
C ASN A 139 3.48 -25.68 -36.65
N GLN A 140 4.10 -26.54 -35.84
CA GLN A 140 5.29 -26.25 -35.01
C GLN A 140 5.09 -25.06 -34.05
N THR A 141 3.95 -25.05 -33.37
CA THR A 141 3.55 -23.95 -32.48
C THR A 141 3.08 -24.45 -31.12
N PHE A 142 3.42 -23.71 -30.07
CA PHE A 142 2.81 -23.82 -28.76
C PHE A 142 1.63 -22.85 -28.65
N THR A 143 0.67 -23.23 -27.82
CA THR A 143 -0.39 -22.34 -27.33
C THR A 143 -0.03 -21.91 -25.91
N ILE A 144 0.07 -20.60 -25.70
CA ILE A 144 0.51 -19.96 -24.47
C ILE A 144 -0.67 -19.26 -23.78
N CYS A 145 -0.71 -19.39 -22.45
CA CYS A 145 -1.52 -18.56 -21.58
C CYS A 145 -0.58 -17.72 -20.72
N ASP A 146 -0.85 -16.42 -20.63
CA ASP A 146 -0.08 -15.48 -19.83
C ASP A 146 -1.04 -14.77 -18.86
N PRO A 147 -1.20 -15.30 -17.64
CA PRO A 147 -2.11 -14.74 -16.65
C PRO A 147 -1.81 -13.29 -16.30
N TYR A 148 -0.52 -12.93 -16.19
CA TYR A 148 -0.07 -11.59 -15.81
C TYR A 148 -0.54 -10.52 -16.81
N PHE A 149 -0.41 -10.79 -18.11
CA PHE A 149 -0.92 -9.90 -19.16
C PHE A 149 -2.37 -10.17 -19.55
N GLY A 150 -3.02 -11.15 -18.91
CA GLY A 150 -4.38 -11.61 -19.23
C GLY A 150 -4.52 -12.13 -20.66
N LYS A 151 -3.48 -12.75 -21.20
CA LYS A 151 -3.50 -13.35 -22.54
C LYS A 151 -3.85 -14.82 -22.48
N GLN A 152 -4.62 -15.26 -23.47
CA GLN A 152 -5.10 -16.62 -23.59
C GLN A 152 -4.96 -17.07 -25.02
N ASN A 153 -4.58 -18.33 -25.20
CA ASN A 153 -4.46 -18.98 -26.51
C ASN A 153 -3.50 -18.27 -27.47
N GLU A 154 -2.47 -17.62 -26.95
CA GLU A 154 -1.44 -16.98 -27.79
C GLU A 154 -0.63 -18.05 -28.51
N VAL A 155 -0.50 -17.93 -29.83
CA VAL A 155 0.19 -18.95 -30.63
C VAL A 155 1.63 -18.51 -30.84
N VAL A 156 2.57 -19.29 -30.32
CA VAL A 156 3.99 -18.97 -30.36
C VAL A 156 4.76 -20.10 -31.07
N PRO A 157 5.60 -19.80 -32.08
CA PRO A 157 6.42 -20.81 -32.73
C PRO A 157 7.37 -21.49 -31.75
N PHE A 158 7.63 -22.79 -31.95
CA PHE A 158 8.56 -23.57 -31.10
C PHE A 158 9.94 -22.90 -30.95
N GLN A 159 10.47 -22.33 -32.03
CA GLN A 159 11.77 -21.66 -32.03
C GLN A 159 11.80 -20.42 -31.14
N VAL A 160 10.69 -19.68 -31.05
CA VAL A 160 10.60 -18.49 -30.19
C VAL A 160 10.63 -18.90 -28.72
N ILE A 161 9.92 -19.97 -28.33
CA ILE A 161 9.97 -20.50 -26.97
C ILE A 161 11.37 -21.03 -26.60
N ASP A 162 12.03 -21.77 -27.49
CA ASP A 162 13.40 -22.26 -27.25
C ASP A 162 14.39 -21.10 -27.00
N GLN A 163 14.24 -20.00 -27.74
CA GLN A 163 15.06 -18.79 -27.57
C GLN A 163 14.72 -18.02 -26.30
N ALA A 164 13.43 -17.78 -26.06
CA ALA A 164 12.97 -16.89 -25.00
C ALA A 164 13.10 -17.50 -23.60
N SER A 165 13.00 -18.83 -23.48
CA SER A 165 12.97 -19.49 -22.17
C SER A 165 14.32 -19.66 -21.50
N GLY A 166 15.41 -19.52 -22.26
CA GLY A 166 16.73 -19.97 -21.81
C GLY A 166 16.72 -21.47 -21.45
N ARG A 167 15.79 -22.25 -22.03
CA ARG A 167 15.59 -23.69 -21.79
C ARG A 167 15.27 -24.05 -20.34
N ARG A 168 14.53 -23.18 -19.66
CA ARG A 168 14.04 -23.42 -18.29
C ARG A 168 12.53 -23.61 -18.35
N TYR A 169 12.08 -24.72 -17.79
CA TYR A 169 10.67 -25.10 -17.75
C TYR A 169 10.37 -25.77 -16.42
N ALA A 170 9.10 -25.84 -16.03
CA ALA A 170 8.69 -26.64 -14.89
C ALA A 170 7.44 -27.48 -15.20
N ALA A 171 7.48 -28.72 -14.72
CA ALA A 171 6.32 -29.60 -14.69
C ALA A 171 5.60 -29.47 -13.36
N LEU A 172 4.33 -29.82 -13.36
CA LEU A 172 3.48 -29.84 -12.18
C LEU A 172 3.22 -31.29 -11.77
N ASN A 173 3.30 -31.52 -10.47
CA ASN A 173 2.83 -32.75 -9.85
C ASN A 173 1.76 -32.36 -8.82
N ILE A 174 0.57 -32.96 -8.95
CA ILE A 174 -0.60 -32.63 -8.13
C ILE A 174 -0.87 -33.79 -7.18
N LEU A 175 -0.71 -33.51 -5.89
CA LEU A 175 -0.91 -34.45 -4.80
C LEU A 175 -2.26 -34.22 -4.10
N PRO A 176 -2.83 -35.27 -3.49
CA PRO A 176 -3.98 -35.10 -2.61
C PRO A 176 -3.63 -34.17 -1.44
N VAL A 177 -4.45 -33.16 -1.20
CA VAL A 177 -4.32 -32.27 -0.03
C VAL A 177 -4.96 -32.94 1.18
N VAL A 178 -4.29 -32.86 2.33
CA VAL A 178 -4.89 -33.23 3.62
C VAL A 178 -5.73 -32.05 4.11
N GLU A 179 -7.06 -32.14 4.04
CA GLU A 179 -8.03 -31.06 4.31
C GLU A 179 -7.84 -30.32 5.65
N HIS A 180 -7.17 -30.93 6.64
CA HIS A 180 -7.06 -30.42 8.00
C HIS A 180 -5.98 -29.33 8.23
N GLN A 181 -5.27 -28.86 7.20
CA GLN A 181 -4.10 -27.99 7.43
C GLN A 181 -4.36 -26.48 7.31
N ALA A 182 -5.47 -26.03 6.74
CA ALA A 182 -5.73 -24.62 6.41
C ALA A 182 -6.69 -23.96 7.41
N SER A 183 -6.32 -23.90 8.67
CA SER A 183 -7.15 -23.38 9.76
C SER A 183 -6.60 -22.07 10.34
N ILE A 184 -7.44 -21.31 11.07
CA ILE A 184 -7.06 -20.03 11.67
C ILE A 184 -5.86 -20.16 12.64
N GLU A 185 -5.58 -21.35 13.15
CA GLU A 185 -4.39 -21.65 13.94
C GLU A 185 -3.07 -21.36 13.20
N LEU A 186 -3.05 -21.41 11.86
CA LEU A 186 -1.89 -20.95 11.08
C LEU A 186 -1.66 -19.46 11.26
N LEU A 187 -2.72 -18.66 11.33
CA LEU A 187 -2.63 -17.21 11.58
C LEU A 187 -2.03 -16.95 12.96
N TYR A 188 -2.44 -17.72 13.98
CA TYR A 188 -1.88 -17.65 15.33
C TYR A 188 -0.41 -18.07 15.36
N ALA A 189 -0.04 -19.12 14.65
CA ALA A 189 1.35 -19.57 14.54
C ALA A 189 2.23 -18.52 13.85
N SER A 190 1.76 -17.90 12.77
CA SER A 190 2.46 -16.80 12.09
C SER A 190 2.67 -15.60 13.02
N ALA A 191 1.64 -15.21 13.79
CA ALA A 191 1.77 -14.14 14.78
C ALA A 191 2.76 -14.49 15.90
N GLN A 192 2.71 -15.72 16.41
CA GLN A 192 3.65 -16.19 17.43
C GLN A 192 5.09 -16.16 16.93
N ARG A 193 5.33 -16.65 15.69
CA ARG A 193 6.64 -16.62 15.04
C ARG A 193 7.14 -15.18 14.90
N PHE A 194 6.31 -14.29 14.38
CA PHE A 194 6.65 -12.87 14.21
C PHE A 194 7.03 -12.20 15.54
N MET A 195 6.33 -12.54 16.64
CA MET A 195 6.66 -12.00 17.97
C MET A 195 7.99 -12.51 18.54
N GLN A 196 8.39 -13.73 18.19
CA GLN A 196 9.65 -14.33 18.64
C GLN A 196 10.84 -13.84 17.82
N GLU A 197 10.60 -13.51 16.54
CA GLU A 197 11.59 -12.97 15.64
C GLU A 197 11.82 -11.48 15.91
N ASN A 198 13.08 -11.06 15.85
CA ASN A 198 13.46 -9.65 16.01
C ASN A 198 13.91 -9.01 14.69
N GLY A 199 13.68 -9.68 13.55
CA GLY A 199 14.21 -9.28 12.26
C GLY A 199 13.81 -7.86 11.85
N LEU A 200 12.53 -7.50 12.01
CA LEU A 200 12.04 -6.15 11.70
C LEU A 200 12.68 -5.07 12.58
N ARG A 201 12.89 -5.34 13.87
CA ARG A 201 13.56 -4.41 14.79
C ARG A 201 15.03 -4.22 14.41
N HIS A 202 15.72 -5.31 14.08
CA HIS A 202 17.10 -5.25 13.62
C HIS A 202 17.23 -4.50 12.30
N PHE A 203 16.30 -4.72 11.35
CA PHE A 203 16.25 -3.99 10.10
C PHE A 203 16.10 -2.47 10.31
N ALA A 204 15.18 -2.05 11.19
CA ALA A 204 14.99 -0.65 11.53
C ALA A 204 16.27 -0.03 12.15
N SER A 205 16.89 -0.74 13.09
CA SER A 205 18.16 -0.34 13.71
C SER A 205 19.30 -0.23 12.70
N ASP A 206 19.41 -1.18 11.76
CA ASP A 206 20.45 -1.16 10.75
C ASP A 206 20.29 0.03 9.80
N ILE A 207 19.06 0.41 9.42
CA ILE A 207 18.84 1.64 8.65
C ILE A 207 19.28 2.88 9.44
N GLU A 208 18.94 2.96 10.73
CA GLU A 208 19.31 4.10 11.57
C GLU A 208 20.83 4.25 11.73
N ASN A 209 21.51 3.13 11.96
CA ASN A 209 22.95 3.06 12.23
C ASN A 209 23.79 3.31 10.97
N ASN A 210 23.33 2.87 9.80
CA ASN A 210 24.05 3.03 8.54
C ASN A 210 23.65 4.30 7.77
N TRP A 211 22.79 5.14 8.33
CA TRP A 211 22.31 6.33 7.65
C TRP A 211 23.44 7.32 7.30
N THR A 212 23.60 7.60 6.01
CA THR A 212 24.52 8.62 5.47
C THR A 212 23.75 9.75 4.78
N ASN A 213 24.36 10.94 4.69
CA ASN A 213 23.73 12.11 4.04
C ASN A 213 23.58 11.97 2.52
N ASP A 214 24.23 10.99 1.90
CA ASP A 214 24.12 10.69 0.48
C ASP A 214 23.25 9.46 0.18
N LEU A 215 22.73 8.79 1.23
CA LEU A 215 21.97 7.54 1.15
C LEU A 215 22.68 6.41 0.38
N SER A 216 24.02 6.46 0.30
CA SER A 216 24.82 5.45 -0.42
C SER A 216 24.63 4.02 0.12
N PHE A 217 24.23 3.87 1.38
CA PHE A 217 23.92 2.58 2.01
C PHE A 217 22.68 1.86 1.43
N ILE A 218 21.80 2.59 0.73
CA ILE A 218 20.56 2.05 0.11
C ILE A 218 20.48 2.34 -1.39
N TRP A 219 21.25 3.30 -1.87
CA TRP A 219 21.25 3.71 -3.26
C TRP A 219 22.67 3.99 -3.75
N ASN A 220 23.22 3.09 -4.56
CA ASN A 220 24.48 3.34 -5.24
C ASN A 220 24.23 4.18 -6.52
N GLN A 221 24.62 5.45 -6.50
CA GLN A 221 24.50 6.36 -7.64
C GLN A 221 25.42 5.99 -8.82
N GLU A 222 26.48 5.19 -8.59
CA GLU A 222 27.49 4.85 -9.61
C GLU A 222 26.91 4.07 -10.80
N SER A 223 25.70 3.52 -10.68
CA SER A 223 25.04 2.75 -11.75
C SER A 223 24.22 3.60 -12.72
N GLY A 224 24.11 4.92 -12.53
CA GLY A 224 23.25 5.79 -13.36
C GLY A 224 21.76 5.42 -13.34
N GLY A 225 21.35 4.56 -12.40
CA GLY A 225 20.02 3.97 -12.33
C GLY A 225 19.06 4.80 -11.47
N LEU A 226 17.82 4.88 -11.92
CA LEU A 226 16.70 5.46 -11.19
C LEU A 226 16.51 4.74 -9.83
N PHE A 227 16.16 5.48 -8.77
CA PHE A 227 16.09 4.93 -7.41
C PHE A 227 15.16 3.69 -7.29
N TRP A 228 14.06 3.65 -8.06
CA TRP A 228 13.15 2.51 -8.09
C TRP A 228 13.75 1.21 -8.65
N ASN A 229 14.89 1.30 -9.32
CA ASN A 229 15.66 0.14 -9.75
C ASN A 229 16.66 -0.35 -8.69
N SER A 230 16.83 0.36 -7.57
CA SER A 230 17.72 -0.06 -6.48
C SER A 230 17.22 -1.35 -5.82
N LYS A 231 18.17 -2.15 -5.30
CA LYS A 231 17.84 -3.34 -4.50
C LYS A 231 16.98 -2.96 -3.29
N PHE A 232 17.22 -1.79 -2.69
CA PHE A 232 16.46 -1.34 -1.53
C PHE A 232 15.01 -1.04 -1.87
N TYR A 233 14.76 -0.25 -2.92
CA TYR A 233 13.40 0.03 -3.34
C TYR A 233 12.63 -1.26 -3.66
N ARG A 234 13.26 -2.17 -4.41
CA ARG A 234 12.66 -3.46 -4.77
C ARG A 234 12.40 -4.33 -3.54
N LEU A 235 13.29 -4.33 -2.54
CA LEU A 235 13.06 -5.04 -1.28
C LEU A 235 11.84 -4.48 -0.55
N ILE A 236 11.76 -3.16 -0.34
CA ILE A 236 10.62 -2.57 0.37
C ILE A 236 9.32 -2.78 -0.42
N LYS A 237 9.30 -2.47 -1.73
CA LYS A 237 8.08 -2.49 -2.55
C LYS A 237 7.63 -3.89 -2.92
N ASN A 238 8.55 -4.70 -3.45
CA ASN A 238 8.22 -5.99 -4.08
C ASN A 238 8.39 -7.18 -3.14
N VAL A 239 8.86 -6.97 -1.91
CA VAL A 239 8.93 -8.02 -0.90
C VAL A 239 8.13 -7.57 0.31
N ILE A 240 8.60 -6.58 1.08
CA ILE A 240 7.95 -6.22 2.36
C ILE A 240 6.50 -5.79 2.16
N ILE A 241 6.24 -4.74 1.36
CA ILE A 241 4.87 -4.24 1.13
C ILE A 241 4.01 -5.30 0.44
N LEU A 242 4.53 -5.90 -0.63
CA LEU A 242 3.85 -6.95 -1.39
C LEU A 242 3.39 -8.10 -0.48
N ASP A 243 4.26 -8.56 0.41
CA ASP A 243 3.97 -9.70 1.26
C ASP A 243 2.92 -9.38 2.33
N ARG A 244 2.76 -8.11 2.74
CA ARG A 244 1.64 -7.69 3.59
C ARG A 244 0.32 -7.68 2.83
N HIS A 245 0.33 -7.33 1.54
CA HIS A 245 -0.84 -7.53 0.67
C HIS A 245 -1.19 -9.01 0.52
N LYS A 246 -0.20 -9.88 0.32
CA LYS A 246 -0.40 -11.34 0.26
C LYS A 246 -0.96 -11.89 1.56
N PHE A 247 -0.45 -11.44 2.70
CA PHE A 247 -0.97 -11.82 4.01
C PHE A 247 -2.41 -11.33 4.23
N LYS A 248 -2.76 -10.13 3.74
CA LYS A 248 -4.15 -9.65 3.74
C LYS A 248 -5.08 -10.61 2.98
N GLU A 249 -4.67 -11.10 1.81
CA GLU A 249 -5.45 -12.09 1.04
C GLU A 249 -5.67 -13.39 1.81
N LEU A 250 -4.67 -13.86 2.57
CA LEU A 250 -4.83 -15.00 3.47
C LEU A 250 -5.88 -14.74 4.56
N VAL A 251 -5.93 -13.54 5.15
CA VAL A 251 -6.94 -13.19 6.15
C VAL A 251 -8.34 -13.13 5.52
N LEU A 252 -8.46 -12.59 4.30
CA LEU A 252 -9.71 -12.62 3.53
C LEU A 252 -10.19 -14.04 3.24
N TYR A 253 -9.27 -14.98 2.97
CA TYR A 253 -9.62 -16.39 2.85
C TYR A 253 -10.31 -16.93 4.12
N TYR A 254 -9.81 -16.60 5.31
CA TYR A 254 -10.45 -17.03 6.55
C TYR A 254 -11.82 -16.38 6.75
N ILE A 255 -11.99 -15.10 6.38
CA ILE A 255 -13.30 -14.43 6.41
C ILE A 255 -14.30 -15.15 5.50
N ASP A 256 -13.89 -15.53 4.28
CA ASP A 256 -14.76 -16.26 3.35
C ASP A 256 -15.16 -17.64 3.89
N LYS A 257 -14.30 -18.28 4.69
CA LYS A 257 -14.55 -19.61 5.26
C LYS A 257 -15.40 -19.57 6.53
N GLU A 258 -15.17 -18.61 7.41
CA GLU A 258 -15.84 -18.50 8.71
C GLU A 258 -17.11 -17.64 8.67
N GLY A 259 -17.27 -16.82 7.62
CA GLY A 259 -18.30 -15.79 7.55
C GLY A 259 -17.88 -14.49 8.23
N HIS A 260 -18.84 -13.60 8.49
CA HIS A 260 -18.53 -12.29 9.07
C HIS A 260 -17.92 -12.44 10.49
N ASN A 261 -16.67 -12.02 10.62
CA ASN A 261 -15.88 -12.10 11.85
C ASN A 261 -15.21 -10.74 12.11
N SER A 262 -15.68 -10.04 13.14
CA SER A 262 -15.20 -8.68 13.48
C SER A 262 -13.71 -8.66 13.85
N PHE A 263 -13.18 -9.75 14.40
CA PHE A 263 -11.76 -9.88 14.71
C PHE A 263 -10.92 -9.97 13.42
N LEU A 264 -11.30 -10.84 12.48
CA LEU A 264 -10.62 -10.91 11.19
C LEU A 264 -10.73 -9.59 10.41
N GLN A 265 -11.88 -8.90 10.48
CA GLN A 265 -12.02 -7.57 9.90
C GLN A 265 -11.05 -6.56 10.53
N SER A 266 -10.92 -6.57 11.85
CA SER A 266 -9.95 -5.69 12.55
C SER A 266 -8.50 -5.95 12.12
N ILE A 267 -8.14 -7.20 11.82
CA ILE A 267 -6.83 -7.55 11.26
C ILE A 267 -6.64 -6.90 9.89
N ILE A 268 -7.64 -6.99 9.00
CA ILE A 268 -7.59 -6.37 7.66
C ILE A 268 -7.35 -4.87 7.76
N ASP A 269 -8.07 -4.19 8.66
CA ASP A 269 -7.94 -2.75 8.85
C ASP A 269 -6.54 -2.36 9.34
N GLN A 270 -5.98 -3.13 10.28
CA GLN A 270 -4.61 -2.91 10.77
C GLN A 270 -3.54 -3.19 9.71
N ILE A 271 -3.67 -4.27 8.93
CA ILE A 271 -2.76 -4.56 7.81
C ILE A 271 -2.78 -3.42 6.80
N HIS A 272 -3.95 -2.86 6.50
CA HIS A 272 -4.08 -1.74 5.60
C HIS A 272 -3.34 -0.48 6.11
N ILE A 273 -3.44 -0.18 7.40
CA ILE A 273 -2.69 0.91 8.04
C ILE A 273 -1.18 0.64 7.93
N ILE A 274 -0.72 -0.58 8.20
CA ILE A 274 0.68 -0.99 8.11
C ILE A 274 1.23 -0.80 6.70
N ILE A 275 0.53 -1.30 5.67
CA ILE A 275 0.88 -1.14 4.26
C ILE A 275 1.07 0.34 3.93
N THR A 276 0.08 1.16 4.27
CA THR A 276 0.11 2.60 3.98
C THR A 276 1.30 3.29 4.67
N HIS A 277 1.68 2.83 5.86
CA HIS A 277 2.84 3.39 6.56
C HIS A 277 4.17 2.98 5.91
N TRP A 278 4.31 1.74 5.44
CA TRP A 278 5.46 1.30 4.65
C TRP A 278 5.59 2.09 3.34
N GLU A 279 4.47 2.28 2.63
CA GLU A 279 4.44 3.07 1.41
C GLU A 279 4.86 4.51 1.66
N ALA A 280 4.28 5.16 2.67
CA ALA A 280 4.66 6.51 3.06
C ALA A 280 6.16 6.63 3.40
N ALA A 281 6.76 5.62 4.05
CA ALA A 281 8.20 5.61 4.31
C ALA A 281 9.01 5.54 2.99
N LEU A 282 8.66 4.62 2.09
CA LEU A 282 9.31 4.47 0.79
C LEU A 282 9.16 5.71 -0.08
N ASN A 283 7.99 6.33 -0.10
CA ASN A 283 7.67 7.50 -0.89
C ASN A 283 8.40 8.73 -0.37
N MET A 284 8.53 8.87 0.95
CA MET A 284 9.31 9.95 1.55
C MET A 284 10.80 9.87 1.16
N MET A 285 11.36 8.66 1.12
CA MET A 285 12.71 8.44 0.61
C MET A 285 12.83 8.74 -0.89
N THR A 286 11.88 8.24 -1.68
CA THR A 286 11.84 8.45 -3.14
C THR A 286 11.81 9.94 -3.45
N LYS A 287 10.92 10.69 -2.78
CA LYS A 287 10.81 12.15 -2.89
C LYS A 287 12.13 12.81 -2.54
N ALA A 288 12.71 12.51 -1.37
CA ALA A 288 13.97 13.14 -0.95
C ALA A 288 15.14 12.90 -1.90
N ILE A 289 15.19 11.73 -2.53
CA ILE A 289 16.18 11.38 -3.54
C ILE A 289 15.95 12.18 -4.82
N VAL A 290 14.72 12.21 -5.33
CA VAL A 290 14.36 12.90 -6.58
C VAL A 290 14.52 14.41 -6.46
N THR A 291 14.15 14.99 -5.31
CA THR A 291 14.25 16.43 -5.03
C THR A 291 15.62 16.87 -4.50
N SER A 292 16.56 15.93 -4.32
CA SER A 292 17.86 16.16 -3.67
C SER A 292 17.76 16.82 -2.27
N SER A 293 16.67 16.56 -1.54
CA SER A 293 16.37 17.17 -0.24
C SER A 293 16.74 16.28 0.95
N ILE A 294 17.97 15.74 0.97
CA ILE A 294 18.44 14.90 2.07
C ILE A 294 18.86 15.79 3.24
N THR A 295 18.11 15.73 4.33
CA THR A 295 18.32 16.57 5.52
C THR A 295 18.37 15.74 6.80
N ALA A 296 18.91 16.30 7.88
CA ALA A 296 18.83 15.67 9.20
C ALA A 296 17.37 15.43 9.65
N LYS A 297 16.44 16.33 9.27
CA LYS A 297 14.99 16.18 9.54
C LYS A 297 14.40 14.98 8.79
N LEU A 298 14.85 14.71 7.56
CA LEU A 298 14.44 13.52 6.81
C LEU A 298 14.84 12.24 7.55
N LYS A 299 16.09 12.16 8.06
CA LYS A 299 16.53 11.01 8.86
C LYS A 299 15.56 10.76 10.01
N THR A 300 15.33 11.78 10.85
CA THR A 300 14.45 11.66 12.01
C THR A 300 13.04 11.22 11.61
N ASN A 301 12.47 11.84 10.57
CA ASN A 301 11.12 11.49 10.10
C ASN A 301 11.05 10.06 9.57
N PHE A 302 12.07 9.61 8.82
CA PHE A 302 12.09 8.28 8.21
C PHE A 302 12.21 7.20 9.27
N ILE A 303 13.18 7.35 10.17
CA ILE A 303 13.37 6.44 11.30
C ILE A 303 12.13 6.40 12.18
N THR A 304 11.49 7.55 12.44
CA THR A 304 10.22 7.59 13.17
C THR A 304 9.13 6.81 12.44
N LYS A 305 8.98 6.97 11.12
CA LYS A 305 7.96 6.24 10.34
C LYS A 305 8.22 4.73 10.34
N VAL A 306 9.47 4.29 10.15
CA VAL A 306 9.84 2.87 10.22
C VAL A 306 9.59 2.31 11.62
N ASN A 307 9.98 3.03 12.69
CA ASN A 307 9.73 2.60 14.07
C ASN A 307 8.22 2.52 14.39
N ASN A 308 7.41 3.43 13.86
CA ASN A 308 5.95 3.35 13.98
C ASN A 308 5.41 2.10 13.29
N VAL A 309 5.91 1.76 12.09
CA VAL A 309 5.54 0.51 11.42
C VAL A 309 5.92 -0.71 12.25
N VAL A 310 7.12 -0.72 12.84
CA VAL A 310 7.55 -1.80 13.74
C VAL A 310 6.58 -1.97 14.91
N GLN A 311 6.12 -0.86 15.51
CA GLN A 311 5.13 -0.92 16.59
C GLN A 311 3.76 -1.42 16.11
N LEU A 312 3.29 -0.97 14.95
CA LEU A 312 2.03 -1.41 14.36
C LEU A 312 2.04 -2.92 14.06
N GLU A 313 3.10 -3.44 13.44
CA GLU A 313 3.22 -4.87 13.15
C GLU A 313 3.29 -5.71 14.43
N HIS A 314 4.06 -5.27 15.43
CA HIS A 314 4.09 -5.94 16.73
C HIS A 314 2.72 -5.92 17.45
N SER A 315 2.00 -4.80 17.37
CA SER A 315 0.67 -4.66 17.98
C SER A 315 -0.33 -5.60 17.29
N LEU A 316 -0.26 -5.72 15.97
CA LEU A 316 -1.05 -6.69 15.22
C LEU A 316 -0.72 -8.14 15.62
N ALA A 317 0.57 -8.48 15.71
CA ALA A 317 1.00 -9.82 16.13
C ALA A 317 0.54 -10.15 17.54
N GLN A 318 0.63 -9.20 18.47
CA GLN A 318 0.12 -9.36 19.81
C GLN A 318 -1.40 -9.55 19.83
N MET A 319 -2.15 -8.73 19.08
CA MET A 319 -3.61 -8.87 18.96
C MET A 319 -4.01 -10.26 18.47
N ILE A 320 -3.35 -10.76 17.42
CA ILE A 320 -3.63 -12.07 16.84
C ILE A 320 -3.28 -13.19 17.82
N TYR A 321 -2.09 -13.13 18.41
CA TYR A 321 -1.60 -14.14 19.34
C TYR A 321 -2.44 -14.21 20.62
N SER A 322 -2.80 -13.08 21.22
CA SER A 322 -3.63 -13.04 22.43
C SER A 322 -5.02 -13.65 22.19
N SER A 323 -5.57 -13.47 21.00
CA SER A 323 -6.88 -14.04 20.63
C SER A 323 -6.88 -15.57 20.57
N SER A 324 -5.71 -16.20 20.40
CA SER A 324 -5.58 -17.67 20.43
C SER A 324 -5.88 -18.29 21.80
N PHE A 325 -5.74 -17.52 22.88
CA PHE A 325 -5.98 -17.97 24.26
C PHE A 325 -7.41 -17.67 24.77
N ASP A 326 -8.11 -16.75 24.10
CA ASP A 326 -9.45 -16.27 24.47
C ASP A 326 -10.60 -17.05 23.80
N SER A 327 -10.33 -18.28 23.33
CA SER A 327 -11.28 -19.19 22.66
C SER A 327 -12.52 -19.60 23.49
N GLY A 328 -12.81 -18.90 24.60
CA GLY A 328 -14.05 -18.99 25.36
C GLY A 328 -14.91 -17.72 25.40
N LYS A 329 -14.41 -16.51 25.14
CA LYS A 329 -15.22 -15.26 25.22
C LYS A 329 -14.61 -14.12 24.39
N LEU A 330 -14.80 -14.17 23.07
CA LEU A 330 -14.69 -12.96 22.27
C LEU A 330 -15.89 -12.06 22.62
N HIS A 331 -15.64 -11.05 23.45
CA HIS A 331 -16.58 -9.94 23.57
C HIS A 331 -16.61 -9.23 22.22
N PRO A 332 -17.81 -8.98 21.65
CA PRO A 332 -17.91 -8.17 20.45
C PRO A 332 -17.30 -6.82 20.79
N VAL A 333 -16.22 -6.45 20.07
CA VAL A 333 -15.87 -5.05 19.92
C VAL A 333 -17.14 -4.44 19.34
N LYS A 334 -17.80 -3.58 20.14
CA LYS A 334 -18.99 -2.87 19.67
C LYS A 334 -18.60 -2.20 18.36
N ASP A 335 -19.38 -2.46 17.31
CA ASP A 335 -19.39 -1.66 16.11
C ASP A 335 -19.46 -0.18 16.51
N THR A 336 -18.33 0.51 16.50
CA THR A 336 -18.27 1.96 16.42
C THR A 336 -18.23 2.37 14.95
N MET A 337 -19.02 1.69 14.12
CA MET A 337 -19.32 2.12 12.74
C MET A 337 -20.80 1.92 12.46
N ASN A 338 -21.63 2.61 13.25
CA ASN A 338 -22.93 3.12 12.84
C ASN A 338 -23.38 4.15 13.88
N ALA A 339 -22.65 5.26 13.98
CA ALA A 339 -23.29 6.48 14.45
C ALA A 339 -24.23 6.91 13.32
N GLU A 340 -25.54 6.75 13.56
CA GLU A 340 -26.58 7.27 12.69
C GLU A 340 -26.23 8.70 12.27
N LYS A 341 -26.22 8.94 10.95
CA LYS A 341 -26.03 10.25 10.32
C LYS A 341 -27.10 11.22 10.81
N HIS A 342 -26.81 11.92 11.90
CA HIS A 342 -27.37 13.23 12.18
C HIS A 342 -26.31 14.28 11.84
N THR A 343 -26.00 14.41 10.55
CA THR A 343 -24.99 15.36 10.03
C THR A 343 -25.57 16.73 9.71
N ASP A 344 -26.89 16.91 9.71
CA ASP A 344 -27.51 18.10 9.12
C ASP A 344 -27.57 19.32 10.05
N ASP A 345 -27.18 19.20 11.33
CA ASP A 345 -27.26 20.29 12.33
C ASP A 345 -25.90 20.72 12.94
N LEU A 346 -24.76 20.26 12.40
CA LEU A 346 -23.45 20.67 12.91
C LEU A 346 -22.96 21.95 12.23
N ARG A 347 -22.60 22.95 13.04
CA ARG A 347 -22.01 24.20 12.52
C ARG A 347 -20.53 23.97 12.23
N HIS A 348 -20.12 24.21 10.99
CA HIS A 348 -18.72 24.26 10.59
C HIS A 348 -18.11 25.60 11.02
N VAL A 349 -17.12 25.56 11.91
CA VAL A 349 -16.35 26.73 12.35
C VAL A 349 -14.96 26.65 11.70
N PRO A 350 -14.61 27.55 10.77
CA PRO A 350 -13.34 27.47 10.05
C PRO A 350 -12.16 27.72 10.98
N LEU A 351 -11.11 26.92 10.82
CA LEU A 351 -9.83 27.08 11.51
C LEU A 351 -8.86 27.86 10.61
N ASP A 352 -8.25 28.92 11.14
CA ASP A 352 -7.28 29.72 10.39
C ASP A 352 -5.92 29.00 10.30
N LEU A 353 -5.60 28.53 9.10
CA LEU A 353 -4.36 27.80 8.79
C LEU A 353 -3.24 28.70 8.25
N SER A 354 -3.51 30.00 7.99
CA SER A 354 -2.63 30.89 7.22
C SER A 354 -1.19 30.97 7.75
N ARG A 355 -1.01 30.95 9.07
CA ARG A 355 0.31 31.00 9.72
C ARG A 355 1.11 29.70 9.68
N HIS A 356 0.48 28.60 9.28
CA HIS A 356 1.06 27.26 9.30
C HIS A 356 1.27 26.68 7.90
N MET A 357 0.73 27.34 6.87
CA MET A 357 0.95 27.00 5.46
C MET A 357 2.44 27.12 5.14
N ASN A 358 2.99 26.05 4.59
CA ASN A 358 4.42 25.89 4.31
C ASN A 358 4.69 25.35 2.91
N ASN A 359 3.64 25.17 2.11
CA ASN A 359 3.72 24.68 0.76
C ASN A 359 2.88 25.57 -0.16
N ARG A 360 3.26 25.60 -1.43
CA ARG A 360 2.55 26.32 -2.47
C ARG A 360 2.21 25.36 -3.60
N GLY A 361 1.02 24.78 -3.53
CA GLY A 361 0.55 23.80 -4.49
C GLY A 361 -0.28 24.38 -5.64
N PHE A 362 -0.83 25.59 -5.52
CA PHE A 362 -1.87 26.07 -6.43
C PHE A 362 -1.44 27.30 -7.24
N SER A 363 -2.00 27.45 -8.44
CA SER A 363 -1.73 28.58 -9.32
C SER A 363 -2.90 28.90 -10.25
N TYR A 364 -3.11 30.20 -10.51
CA TYR A 364 -3.97 30.69 -11.59
C TYR A 364 -3.26 30.81 -12.94
N GLU A 365 -1.94 30.57 -12.97
CA GLU A 365 -1.11 30.66 -14.17
C GLU A 365 -0.79 29.26 -14.69
N LEU A 366 -1.18 28.99 -15.93
CA LEU A 366 -0.78 27.80 -16.69
C LEU A 366 0.55 28.08 -17.40
N SER A 367 1.67 27.81 -16.73
CA SER A 367 3.00 28.20 -17.22
C SER A 367 4.10 27.26 -16.72
N ALA A 368 5.12 27.05 -17.56
CA ALA A 368 6.31 26.29 -17.20
C ALA A 368 7.20 27.07 -16.21
N ALA A 369 7.08 28.40 -16.19
CA ALA A 369 7.76 29.26 -15.24
C ALA A 369 7.04 29.36 -13.89
N CYS A 370 5.91 28.66 -13.72
CA CYS A 370 5.16 28.68 -12.48
C CYS A 370 6.00 28.10 -11.33
N THR A 371 6.09 28.87 -10.25
CA THR A 371 6.83 28.50 -9.04
C THR A 371 5.98 27.69 -8.06
N ALA A 372 4.68 27.49 -8.32
CA ALA A 372 3.88 26.53 -7.57
C ALA A 372 4.40 25.11 -7.83
N ASP A 373 4.36 24.29 -6.79
CA ASP A 373 4.82 22.91 -6.79
C ASP A 373 4.22 22.20 -5.58
N ILE A 374 3.20 21.36 -5.80
CA ILE A 374 2.61 20.56 -4.74
C ILE A 374 3.52 19.37 -4.41
N THR A 375 4.11 18.75 -5.44
CA THR A 375 4.88 17.50 -5.36
C THR A 375 6.36 17.67 -5.06
N GLY A 376 6.90 18.86 -5.28
CA GLY A 376 8.32 19.13 -5.29
C GLY A 376 9.03 18.62 -6.55
N THR A 377 8.30 18.05 -7.51
CA THR A 377 8.82 17.55 -8.80
C THR A 377 8.27 18.30 -10.00
N GLY A 378 7.64 19.45 -9.77
CA GLY A 378 7.18 20.36 -10.80
C GLY A 378 5.71 20.21 -11.15
N GLU A 379 4.95 19.46 -10.37
CA GLU A 379 3.50 19.40 -10.55
C GLU A 379 2.81 20.41 -9.65
N TYR A 380 1.84 21.13 -10.20
CA TYR A 380 1.01 22.08 -9.43
C TYR A 380 -0.45 21.96 -9.84
N VAL A 381 -1.34 22.37 -8.95
CA VAL A 381 -2.77 22.40 -9.23
C VAL A 381 -3.11 23.73 -9.89
N TYR A 382 -3.47 23.67 -11.16
CA TYR A 382 -4.01 24.80 -11.89
C TYR A 382 -5.49 25.00 -11.56
N VAL A 383 -5.83 26.24 -11.22
CA VAL A 383 -7.16 26.64 -10.80
C VAL A 383 -7.64 27.73 -11.74
N ASN A 384 -8.77 27.52 -12.42
CA ASN A 384 -9.41 28.63 -13.12
C ASN A 384 -10.07 29.59 -12.12
N SER A 385 -10.18 30.86 -12.48
CA SER A 385 -10.88 31.85 -11.66
C SER A 385 -12.30 31.38 -11.31
N GLY A 386 -12.58 31.23 -10.01
CA GLY A 386 -13.88 30.73 -9.50
C GLY A 386 -13.94 29.22 -9.19
N GLN A 387 -12.91 28.43 -9.52
CA GLN A 387 -12.86 27.00 -9.13
C GLN A 387 -12.39 26.78 -7.68
N MET A 388 -11.82 27.80 -7.03
CA MET A 388 -11.37 27.75 -5.63
C MET A 388 -12.47 28.18 -4.64
N GLU A 389 -13.71 27.76 -4.85
CA GLU A 389 -14.85 28.08 -3.98
C GLU A 389 -15.46 26.78 -3.44
N SER A 390 -15.47 26.63 -2.12
CA SER A 390 -16.18 25.55 -1.43
C SER A 390 -17.35 26.14 -0.64
N SER A 391 -18.51 25.50 -0.67
CA SER A 391 -19.64 25.85 0.19
C SER A 391 -19.40 25.50 1.66
N THR A 392 -18.37 24.69 1.94
CA THR A 392 -18.10 24.11 3.25
C THR A 392 -16.87 24.73 3.89
N PHE A 393 -15.81 24.98 3.11
CA PHE A 393 -14.49 25.36 3.61
C PHE A 393 -14.10 26.79 3.22
N ASN A 394 -13.40 27.45 4.14
CA ASN A 394 -12.69 28.69 3.83
C ASN A 394 -11.40 28.34 3.08
N MET A 395 -11.37 28.68 1.79
CA MET A 395 -10.25 28.36 0.92
C MET A 395 -9.06 29.32 1.16
N PRO A 396 -7.82 28.84 1.02
CA PRO A 396 -6.62 29.66 1.08
C PRO A 396 -6.60 30.74 -0.02
N THR A 397 -5.89 31.83 0.25
CA THR A 397 -5.62 32.81 -0.81
C THR A 397 -4.46 32.31 -1.68
N ILE A 398 -4.71 32.11 -2.97
CA ILE A 398 -3.68 31.75 -3.94
C ILE A 398 -2.99 33.01 -4.47
N GLY A 399 -1.66 33.01 -4.50
CA GLY A 399 -0.89 34.10 -5.12
C GLY A 399 0.56 33.73 -5.41
N SER A 400 1.26 34.64 -6.10
CA SER A 400 2.61 34.42 -6.62
C SER A 400 3.68 34.19 -5.56
N ASP A 401 3.43 34.55 -4.31
CA ASP A 401 4.41 34.49 -3.21
C ASP A 401 3.77 34.03 -1.89
N MET A 402 2.60 33.40 -1.97
CA MET A 402 1.86 32.92 -0.80
C MET A 402 1.89 31.40 -0.74
N MET A 403 2.04 30.88 0.48
CA MET A 403 1.78 29.48 0.75
C MET A 403 0.26 29.30 0.83
N ASP A 404 -0.23 28.23 0.23
CA ASP A 404 -1.67 27.98 0.05
C ASP A 404 -2.08 26.62 0.62
N ASN A 405 -1.13 25.80 1.07
CA ASN A 405 -1.43 24.56 1.76
C ASN A 405 -0.38 24.20 2.82
N ILE A 406 -0.75 23.29 3.71
CA ILE A 406 0.15 22.70 4.69
C ILE A 406 0.60 21.33 4.16
N ALA A 407 1.87 21.18 3.83
CA ALA A 407 2.51 19.86 3.83
C ALA A 407 2.75 19.44 5.30
N CYS A 408 2.14 18.36 5.74
CA CYS A 408 2.11 17.94 7.14
C CYS A 408 3.51 17.58 7.66
N MET A 409 4.03 18.38 8.59
CA MET A 409 5.35 18.24 9.21
C MET A 409 5.28 18.19 10.75
N GLY A 410 4.11 17.90 11.32
CA GLY A 410 3.89 17.95 12.78
C GLY A 410 3.52 19.33 13.33
N GLN A 411 2.96 20.21 12.51
CA GLN A 411 2.54 21.55 12.95
C GLN A 411 1.52 21.44 14.10
N VAL A 412 1.65 22.30 15.10
CA VAL A 412 0.69 22.40 16.22
C VAL A 412 -0.18 23.62 15.99
N LEU A 413 -1.47 23.39 15.76
CA LEU A 413 -2.46 24.41 15.48
C LEU A 413 -3.15 24.80 16.80
N PRO A 414 -3.04 26.05 17.27
CA PRO A 414 -3.83 26.52 18.39
C PRO A 414 -5.30 26.62 17.99
N VAL A 415 -6.19 26.21 18.88
CA VAL A 415 -7.64 26.31 18.67
C VAL A 415 -8.22 27.20 19.77
N ASP A 416 -9.06 28.16 19.38
CA ASP A 416 -9.83 28.91 20.37
C ASP A 416 -10.72 27.91 21.14
N PRO A 417 -10.75 27.95 22.49
CA PRO A 417 -11.46 26.95 23.29
C PRO A 417 -12.89 26.71 22.81
N LEU A 418 -13.09 25.57 22.17
CA LEU A 418 -14.34 25.21 21.51
C LEU A 418 -14.68 23.77 21.86
N ARG A 419 -15.91 23.57 22.34
CA ARG A 419 -16.48 22.24 22.46
C ARG A 419 -16.92 21.79 21.07
N CYS A 420 -16.36 20.71 20.57
CA CYS A 420 -16.64 20.23 19.23
C CYS A 420 -16.89 18.72 19.23
N LYS A 421 -17.70 18.26 18.27
CA LYS A 421 -17.99 16.84 18.02
C LYS A 421 -17.00 16.20 17.07
N GLY A 422 -16.12 16.99 16.45
CA GLY A 422 -15.24 16.50 15.42
C GLY A 422 -14.57 17.61 14.63
N ILE A 423 -13.87 17.20 13.57
CA ILE A 423 -13.18 18.05 12.61
C ILE A 423 -13.52 17.58 11.20
N ALA A 424 -13.74 18.53 10.30
CA ALA A 424 -13.72 18.31 8.87
C ALA A 424 -12.38 18.79 8.30
N ILE A 425 -11.76 17.97 7.48
CA ILE A 425 -10.49 18.26 6.81
C ILE A 425 -10.73 18.28 5.31
N LEU A 426 -10.24 19.31 4.63
CA LEU A 426 -10.07 19.34 3.18
C LEU A 426 -8.59 19.12 2.88
N GLY A 427 -8.28 18.04 2.19
CA GLY A 427 -6.90 17.64 1.95
C GLY A 427 -6.74 16.70 0.78
N CYS A 428 -5.50 16.33 0.51
CA CYS A 428 -5.15 15.26 -0.41
C CYS A 428 -3.79 14.67 -0.04
N SER A 429 -3.48 13.50 -0.60
CA SER A 429 -2.12 12.95 -0.56
C SER A 429 -1.44 13.07 -1.91
N GLU A 430 -0.14 12.87 -1.92
CA GLU A 430 0.67 12.79 -3.13
C GLU A 430 1.72 11.68 -3.03
N TRP A 431 2.25 11.26 -4.17
CA TRP A 431 3.17 10.13 -4.23
C TRP A 431 2.58 8.86 -3.59
N GLY A 432 1.29 8.61 -3.75
CA GLY A 432 0.53 7.54 -3.13
C GLY A 432 -0.39 8.03 -2.01
N ASP A 433 -1.28 7.12 -1.59
CA ASP A 433 -2.19 7.37 -0.48
C ASP A 433 -1.39 7.54 0.82
N SER A 434 -1.84 8.40 1.72
CA SER A 434 -1.18 8.63 3.00
C SER A 434 -2.12 8.41 4.18
N SER A 435 -1.61 7.69 5.18
CA SER A 435 -2.25 7.48 6.47
C SER A 435 -1.31 7.92 7.59
N ALA A 436 -1.86 8.67 8.54
CA ALA A 436 -1.16 9.08 9.74
C ALA A 436 -2.16 9.47 10.85
N PHE A 437 -1.66 9.77 12.05
CA PHE A 437 -2.50 10.22 13.16
C PHE A 437 -2.45 11.74 13.29
N LEU A 438 -3.63 12.32 13.50
CA LEU A 438 -3.81 13.68 14.01
C LEU A 438 -4.05 13.57 15.52
N THR A 439 -3.30 14.34 16.30
CA THR A 439 -3.38 14.31 17.77
C THR A 439 -4.20 15.51 18.25
N ILE A 440 -5.24 15.23 19.02
CA ILE A 440 -6.03 16.24 19.73
C ILE A 440 -5.49 16.35 21.15
N ILE A 441 -5.12 17.56 21.54
CA ILE A 441 -4.70 17.89 22.90
C ILE A 441 -5.83 18.69 23.54
N TYR A 442 -6.44 18.13 24.59
CA TYR A 442 -7.54 18.74 25.31
C TYR A 442 -7.04 19.64 26.44
N GLN A 443 -7.90 20.55 26.92
CA GLN A 443 -7.53 21.50 27.99
C GLN A 443 -7.14 20.84 29.32
N ASP A 444 -7.57 19.60 29.57
CA ASP A 444 -7.16 18.84 30.75
C ASP A 444 -5.78 18.18 30.60
N GLY A 445 -5.14 18.37 29.44
CA GLY A 445 -3.84 17.80 29.09
C GLY A 445 -3.90 16.38 28.52
N THR A 446 -5.10 15.81 28.33
CA THR A 446 -5.24 14.51 27.67
C THR A 446 -4.96 14.61 26.18
N GLU A 447 -4.39 13.54 25.61
CA GLU A 447 -4.09 13.44 24.19
C GLU A 447 -4.82 12.24 23.58
N LYS A 448 -5.48 12.45 22.44
CA LYS A 448 -6.10 11.37 21.66
C LYS A 448 -5.65 11.42 20.20
N ASN A 449 -5.33 10.26 19.65
CA ASN A 449 -4.88 10.11 18.27
C ASN A 449 -6.04 9.63 17.38
N TYR A 450 -6.30 10.35 16.29
CA TYR A 450 -7.32 10.02 15.31
C TYR A 450 -6.67 9.70 13.96
N PRO A 451 -6.98 8.57 13.33
CA PRO A 451 -6.44 8.25 12.02
C PRO A 451 -7.00 9.21 10.97
N VAL A 452 -6.12 9.75 10.15
CA VAL A 452 -6.43 10.49 8.92
C VAL A 452 -5.89 9.66 7.77
N ILE A 453 -6.75 9.30 6.83
CA ILE A 453 -6.35 8.65 5.57
C ILE A 453 -6.83 9.57 4.45
N LEU A 454 -5.93 9.90 3.54
CA LEU A 454 -6.22 10.71 2.35
C LEU A 454 -5.73 9.95 1.11
N THR A 455 -6.59 9.81 0.12
CA THR A 455 -6.22 9.28 -1.20
C THR A 455 -5.25 10.23 -1.93
N ASP A 456 -4.37 9.66 -2.76
CA ASP A 456 -3.55 10.44 -3.69
C ASP A 456 -4.44 11.29 -4.62
N PHE A 457 -4.10 12.57 -4.77
CA PHE A 457 -4.90 13.52 -5.54
C PHE A 457 -5.12 13.11 -7.01
N ILE A 458 -4.35 12.18 -7.59
CA ILE A 458 -4.58 11.69 -8.97
C ILE A 458 -5.63 10.57 -9.07
N ASN A 459 -6.10 10.03 -7.93
CA ASN A 459 -6.99 8.89 -7.88
C ASN A 459 -8.41 9.28 -7.41
N GLU A 460 -9.41 8.50 -7.80
CA GLU A 460 -10.75 8.56 -7.20
C GLU A 460 -10.70 8.11 -5.73
N PRO A 461 -11.60 8.59 -4.84
CA PRO A 461 -11.53 8.32 -3.41
C PRO A 461 -11.57 6.81 -3.11
N ARG A 462 -10.64 6.34 -2.28
CA ARG A 462 -10.51 4.91 -1.92
C ARG A 462 -10.94 4.60 -0.49
N TYR A 463 -11.06 5.63 0.35
CA TYR A 463 -11.35 5.49 1.77
C TYR A 463 -12.71 6.10 2.12
N ASN A 464 -12.94 6.35 3.41
CA ASN A 464 -14.16 7.00 3.91
C ASN A 464 -14.14 8.53 3.72
N GLU A 465 -13.62 8.98 2.57
CA GLU A 465 -13.54 10.38 2.18
C GLU A 465 -14.50 10.64 1.01
N SER A 466 -14.87 11.90 0.82
CA SER A 466 -15.69 12.32 -0.31
C SER A 466 -14.96 13.35 -1.15
N VAL A 467 -15.09 13.30 -2.47
CA VAL A 467 -14.57 14.36 -3.35
C VAL A 467 -15.30 15.67 -3.03
N GLU A 468 -14.55 16.67 -2.57
CA GLU A 468 -15.07 18.04 -2.43
C GLU A 468 -14.88 18.80 -3.74
N MET A 469 -13.72 18.63 -4.39
CA MET A 469 -13.40 19.33 -5.63
C MET A 469 -12.61 18.44 -6.59
N LYS A 470 -12.88 18.64 -7.89
CA LYS A 470 -12.10 18.13 -9.00
C LYS A 470 -11.42 19.31 -9.70
N LEU A 471 -10.10 19.25 -9.82
CA LEU A 471 -9.21 20.31 -10.30
C LEU A 471 -8.29 19.76 -11.39
N SER A 472 -7.41 20.61 -11.93
CA SER A 472 -6.44 20.24 -12.95
C SER A 472 -5.03 20.21 -12.36
N LEU A 473 -4.37 19.06 -12.44
CA LEU A 473 -2.93 18.94 -12.20
C LEU A 473 -2.18 19.35 -13.47
N VAL A 474 -1.09 20.08 -13.33
CA VAL A 474 -0.19 20.44 -14.43
C VAL A 474 1.21 19.98 -14.09
N ASP A 475 1.83 19.19 -14.98
CA ASP A 475 3.26 18.89 -14.93
C ASP A 475 4.03 19.93 -15.76
N LYS A 476 4.79 20.81 -15.08
CA LYS A 476 5.56 21.87 -15.74
C LYS A 476 6.81 21.37 -16.44
N ASN A 477 7.26 20.17 -16.13
CA ASN A 477 8.42 19.52 -16.73
C ASN A 477 8.02 18.66 -17.94
N ASP A 478 6.76 18.24 -18.05
CA ASP A 478 6.23 17.47 -19.19
C ASP A 478 5.31 18.30 -20.10
N ASN A 479 5.87 19.36 -20.71
CA ASN A 479 5.15 20.21 -21.69
C ASN A 479 3.78 20.74 -21.22
N LEU A 480 3.62 21.01 -19.91
CA LEU A 480 2.34 21.42 -19.32
C LEU A 480 1.23 20.39 -19.51
N LYS A 481 1.57 19.11 -19.45
CA LYS A 481 0.60 18.02 -19.44
C LYS A 481 -0.39 18.22 -18.31
N VAL A 482 -1.67 18.09 -18.65
CA VAL A 482 -2.78 18.28 -17.70
C VAL A 482 -3.45 16.95 -17.42
N SER A 483 -3.70 16.67 -16.15
CA SER A 483 -4.51 15.54 -15.68
C SER A 483 -5.51 15.98 -14.61
N ASP A 484 -6.42 15.08 -14.23
CA ASP A 484 -7.35 15.33 -13.14
C ASP A 484 -6.60 15.31 -11.79
N ALA A 485 -7.01 16.21 -10.89
CA ALA A 485 -6.64 16.22 -9.48
C ALA A 485 -7.89 16.30 -8.60
N TYR A 486 -7.84 15.74 -7.40
CA TYR A 486 -8.96 15.69 -6.46
C TYR A 486 -8.55 16.22 -5.09
N LEU A 487 -9.43 17.02 -4.49
CA LEU A 487 -9.37 17.36 -3.07
C LEU A 487 -10.50 16.66 -2.34
N PHE A 488 -10.14 15.99 -1.25
CA PHE A 488 -11.01 15.14 -0.48
C PHE A 488 -11.41 15.79 0.83
N ARG A 489 -12.67 15.58 1.21
CA ARG A 489 -13.21 15.91 2.51
C ARG A 489 -13.21 14.66 3.39
N VAL A 490 -12.58 14.76 4.55
CA VAL A 490 -12.56 13.73 5.60
C VAL A 490 -13.26 14.27 6.85
N MET A 491 -14.10 13.46 7.46
CA MET A 491 -14.82 13.79 8.70
C MET A 491 -14.32 12.91 9.84
N ILE A 492 -13.83 13.53 10.91
CA ILE A 492 -13.36 12.84 12.11
C ILE A 492 -14.28 13.23 13.25
N TYR A 493 -14.88 12.25 13.91
CA TYR A 493 -15.75 12.46 15.05
C TYR A 493 -15.05 12.03 16.34
N PHE A 494 -15.28 12.80 17.40
CA PHE A 494 -14.75 12.51 18.72
C PHE A 494 -15.77 11.73 19.53
N GLU A 495 -15.29 10.79 20.34
CA GLU A 495 -16.14 9.99 21.24
C GLU A 495 -16.74 10.85 22.37
N GLU A 496 -16.02 11.90 22.78
CA GLU A 496 -16.40 12.80 23.87
C GLU A 496 -16.39 14.25 23.39
N ASN A 497 -17.38 15.04 23.83
CA ASN A 497 -17.49 16.46 23.50
C ASN A 497 -16.63 17.28 24.47
N GLU A 498 -15.32 17.23 24.32
CA GLU A 498 -14.38 17.94 25.18
C GLU A 498 -13.92 19.27 24.56
N VAL A 499 -13.27 20.10 25.36
CA VAL A 499 -12.74 21.39 24.90
C VAL A 499 -11.32 21.18 24.42
N ILE A 500 -11.10 21.44 23.13
CA ILE A 500 -9.79 21.29 22.49
C ILE A 500 -8.93 22.52 22.77
N ASP A 501 -7.65 22.29 23.03
CA ASP A 501 -6.62 23.32 23.18
C ASP A 501 -5.75 23.41 21.92
N PHE A 502 -5.21 22.26 21.47
CA PHE A 502 -4.38 22.18 20.27
C PHE A 502 -4.75 21.00 19.38
N ILE A 503 -4.51 21.18 18.09
CA ILE A 503 -4.49 20.10 17.10
C ILE A 503 -3.06 19.96 16.59
N GLN A 504 -2.42 18.82 16.84
CA GLN A 504 -1.16 18.49 16.20
C GLN A 504 -1.42 17.71 14.92
N LEU A 505 -1.04 18.31 13.79
CA LEU A 505 -1.11 17.69 12.49
C LEU A 505 -0.13 16.51 12.38
N PRO A 506 -0.36 15.57 11.45
CA PRO A 506 0.54 14.46 11.26
C PRO A 506 1.96 14.87 10.83
N VAL A 507 2.92 13.97 11.04
CA VAL A 507 4.25 14.05 10.40
C VAL A 507 4.20 13.19 9.13
N CYS A 508 3.76 13.78 8.03
CA CYS A 508 3.60 13.12 6.73
C CYS A 508 3.65 14.18 5.62
N SER A 509 4.82 14.46 5.06
CA SER A 509 5.02 15.56 4.10
C SER A 509 4.25 15.40 2.78
N ASN A 510 3.77 14.20 2.52
CA ASN A 510 2.97 13.85 1.34
C ASN A 510 1.46 14.08 1.59
N MET A 511 1.07 14.37 2.83
CA MET A 511 -0.28 14.74 3.19
C MET A 511 -0.38 16.26 3.19
N HIS A 512 -1.32 16.77 2.40
CA HIS A 512 -1.56 18.19 2.22
C HIS A 512 -2.92 18.57 2.80
N ILE A 513 -2.93 19.53 3.72
CA ILE A 513 -4.14 20.13 4.29
C ILE A 513 -4.34 21.49 3.65
N ILE A 514 -5.51 21.69 3.03
CA ILE A 514 -5.90 22.93 2.35
C ILE A 514 -6.77 23.78 3.27
N ALA A 515 -7.73 23.15 3.95
CA ALA A 515 -8.62 23.82 4.89
C ALA A 515 -9.09 22.86 5.98
N MET A 516 -9.49 23.42 7.13
CA MET A 516 -10.04 22.65 8.26
C MET A 516 -11.19 23.41 8.90
N ASN A 517 -12.21 22.67 9.34
CA ASN A 517 -13.32 23.20 10.12
C ASN A 517 -13.50 22.38 11.40
N MET A 518 -13.77 23.04 12.52
CA MET A 518 -14.28 22.41 13.73
C MET A 518 -15.79 22.16 13.58
N LEU A 519 -16.26 20.99 14.01
CA LEU A 519 -17.68 20.63 13.99
C LEU A 519 -18.31 20.94 15.35
N ASN A 520 -19.02 22.06 15.44
CA ASN A 520 -19.65 22.52 16.67
C ASN A 520 -21.11 22.07 16.75
N VAL A 521 -21.57 21.74 17.96
CA VAL A 521 -22.98 21.46 18.28
C VAL A 521 -23.68 22.80 18.52
N HIS A 522 -24.93 22.94 18.07
CA HIS A 522 -25.74 24.15 18.30
C HIS A 522 -25.60 24.66 19.75
N ALA A 523 -25.21 25.94 19.87
CA ALA A 523 -25.15 26.66 21.14
C ALA A 523 -26.58 27.09 21.54
N GLU A 524 -27.37 26.16 22.06
CA GLU A 524 -28.36 26.50 23.06
C GLU A 524 -27.84 25.96 24.40
N GLN A 525 -27.54 26.88 25.32
CA GLN A 525 -27.08 26.67 26.70
C GLN A 525 -25.59 26.33 26.93
N VAL A 526 -24.71 27.31 26.75
CA VAL A 526 -23.70 27.62 27.79
C VAL A 526 -23.60 29.14 27.90
N ALA A 527 -24.56 29.75 28.60
CA ALA A 527 -24.30 31.04 29.20
C ALA A 527 -23.28 30.78 30.31
N LEU A 528 -22.06 31.31 30.14
CA LEU A 528 -21.15 31.51 31.26
C LEU A 528 -21.88 32.42 32.25
N GLU A 529 -22.40 31.84 33.35
CA GLU A 529 -22.87 32.65 34.47
C GLU A 529 -21.69 33.47 34.98
N PRO A 530 -21.80 34.81 35.04
CA PRO A 530 -20.80 35.61 35.72
C PRO A 530 -20.91 35.30 37.21
N THR A 531 -19.82 34.79 37.80
CA THR A 531 -19.67 34.69 39.25
C THR A 531 -19.66 36.08 39.86
N HIS A 532 -20.86 36.59 40.16
CA HIS A 532 -21.04 37.72 41.07
C HIS A 532 -20.83 37.21 42.51
N GLU A 533 -19.58 37.18 42.96
CA GLU A 533 -19.30 37.32 44.40
C GLU A 533 -19.54 38.78 44.79
N LEU A 534 -20.76 39.06 45.26
CA LEU A 534 -21.08 40.20 46.09
C LEU A 534 -22.08 39.76 47.16
N VAL A 535 -21.58 39.35 48.32
CA VAL A 535 -22.28 39.57 49.58
C VAL A 535 -21.28 40.08 50.61
N THR A 536 -21.39 41.38 50.88
CA THR A 536 -20.84 42.05 52.06
C THR A 536 -21.77 41.83 53.24
N ARG A 537 -21.24 41.33 54.37
CA ARG A 537 -21.37 41.93 55.70
C ARG A 537 -20.48 41.25 56.73
#